data_AF-A0A7K4X0F0-F1
#
_entry.id   AF-A0A7K4X0F0-F1
#
_cell.length_a   1.000
_cell.length_b   1.000
_cell.length_c   1.000
_cell.angle_alpha   90.00
_cell.angle_beta   90.00
_cell.angle_gamma   90.00
#
_symmetry.space_group_name_H-M   'P 1'
#
loop_
_entity.id
_entity.type
_entity.pdbx_description
1 polymer ?
#
loop_
_entity_poly.entity_id
_entity_poly.type
_entity_poly.pdbx_seq_one_letter_code
_entity_poly.pdbx_strand_id
1 'polypeptide(L)'
;EPHFVQVLPYGPYVYFFFREVAVELSALGKVLVARVGRVCRNDRGGSPRVLERRWTSFLKLRLHCPVPGDTVFYFDVLEAVTAPQTLHGRPAQGHGVTPLSPPCPRSIPGSAVCAFYLADMERSFEGPFAEPRGATWTPVPEDRVPQPRPGCCAGMGPAAGIVTSGDFPDETLVFAKEHPLLHGAVGPAGGRPLFTRTGTRLTQLAVDTGAGPRGEHTVLFLGAEDGRVLKVLAATQNPETTQHPVGTPAPGDTPGAGDTGDTGDTTLLLEEISLYDPGRCQAPGGSGVPSRVLGLELHPPGRELLVAFAGCLVRLPLSRCHRHGTCRRSCLAARDPYCVWLPPEGCVPFSENLPSGFQQDVEGSLGITGTCQGEVGRHGGHWERVRHPGPGAALTVPVPVLVGCVLGAFALGALGAGLVATCCHRPAVPKAPPE
;
A
#
# COMPACT_ATOMS: atom_id res chain seq x y z
N GLU A 1 11.08 -16.88 8.91
CA GLU A 1 10.66 -15.79 9.82
C GLU A 1 9.50 -15.02 9.19
N PRO A 2 8.26 -15.56 9.23
CA PRO A 2 7.11 -14.84 8.70
C PRO A 2 6.60 -13.80 9.70
N HIS A 3 6.08 -12.68 9.20
CA HIS A 3 5.29 -11.71 9.95
C HIS A 3 3.89 -11.65 9.33
N PHE A 4 2.91 -12.21 10.03
CA PHE A 4 1.52 -12.24 9.60
C PHE A 4 0.87 -10.86 9.72
N VAL A 5 0.05 -10.52 8.72
CA VAL A 5 -0.60 -9.20 8.60
C VAL A 5 -2.12 -9.35 8.64
N GLN A 6 -2.67 -10.29 7.89
CA GLN A 6 -4.12 -10.49 7.79
C GLN A 6 -4.46 -11.95 7.47
N VAL A 7 -5.62 -12.39 7.94
CA VAL A 7 -6.22 -13.69 7.59
C VAL A 7 -7.64 -13.46 7.15
N LEU A 8 -8.06 -14.14 6.09
CA LEU A 8 -9.44 -14.02 5.61
C LEU A 8 -9.98 -15.34 5.06
N PRO A 9 -11.26 -15.64 5.32
CA PRO A 9 -11.96 -16.75 4.69
C PRO A 9 -12.56 -16.30 3.34
N TYR A 10 -12.23 -16.98 2.23
CA TYR A 10 -12.92 -16.79 0.95
C TYR A 10 -13.08 -18.12 0.18
N GLY A 11 -14.28 -18.38 -0.33
CA GLY A 11 -14.60 -19.66 -1.00
C GLY A 11 -14.30 -20.88 -0.11
N PRO A 12 -13.72 -21.97 -0.65
CA PRO A 12 -13.34 -23.14 0.13
C PRO A 12 -12.01 -22.97 0.89
N TYR A 13 -11.38 -21.79 0.82
CA TYR A 13 -10.04 -21.54 1.35
C TYR A 13 -10.02 -20.53 2.51
N VAL A 14 -8.92 -20.54 3.27
CA VAL A 14 -8.48 -19.46 4.14
C VAL A 14 -7.17 -18.90 3.57
N TYR A 15 -7.12 -17.59 3.38
CA TYR A 15 -5.97 -16.88 2.86
C TYR A 15 -5.22 -16.18 3.99
N PHE A 16 -3.89 -16.27 3.95
CA PHE A 16 -2.97 -15.65 4.89
C PHE A 16 -2.10 -14.64 4.15
N PHE A 17 -2.11 -13.40 4.61
CA PHE A 17 -1.26 -12.33 4.09
C PHE A 17 -0.15 -12.08 5.08
N PHE A 18 1.08 -12.16 4.60
CA PHE A 18 2.27 -12.06 5.45
C PHE A 18 3.46 -11.58 4.65
N ARG A 19 4.54 -11.26 5.35
CA ARG A 19 5.85 -11.03 4.74
C ARG A 19 6.86 -12.01 5.31
N GLU A 20 7.84 -12.42 4.53
CA GLU A 20 8.91 -13.33 4.95
C GLU A 20 10.20 -13.04 4.18
N VAL A 21 11.31 -13.61 4.64
CA VAL A 21 12.56 -13.63 3.86
C VAL A 21 12.39 -14.58 2.67
N ALA A 22 12.57 -14.06 1.45
CA ALA A 22 12.43 -14.79 0.19
C ALA A 22 13.58 -15.77 -0.02
N VAL A 23 13.27 -17.06 0.02
CA VAL A 23 14.25 -18.12 -0.29
C VAL A 23 14.66 -18.10 -1.76
N GLU A 24 13.74 -17.67 -2.63
CA GLU A 24 13.94 -17.57 -4.07
C GLU A 24 14.84 -16.42 -4.52
N LEU A 25 15.11 -15.48 -3.61
CA LEU A 25 15.98 -14.32 -3.84
C LEU A 25 17.27 -14.40 -2.99
N SER A 26 17.59 -15.57 -2.44
CA SER A 26 18.75 -15.76 -1.56
C SER A 26 20.09 -15.36 -2.18
N ALA A 27 20.23 -15.45 -3.52
CA ALA A 27 21.39 -14.98 -4.26
C ALA A 27 21.61 -13.45 -4.16
N LEU A 28 20.55 -12.68 -3.86
CA LEU A 28 20.58 -11.24 -3.65
C LEU A 28 20.76 -10.86 -2.16
N GLY A 29 20.92 -11.86 -1.28
CA GLY A 29 20.98 -11.70 0.17
C GLY A 29 19.63 -11.86 0.85
N LYS A 30 19.47 -11.24 2.02
CA LYS A 30 18.22 -11.30 2.80
C LYS A 30 17.21 -10.28 2.27
N VAL A 31 16.33 -10.73 1.38
CA VAL A 31 15.25 -9.90 0.80
C VAL A 31 13.92 -10.28 1.45
N LEU A 32 13.21 -9.30 2.02
CA LEU A 32 11.82 -9.49 2.48
C LEU A 32 10.87 -9.36 1.30
N VAL A 33 9.83 -10.19 1.24
CA VAL A 33 8.77 -10.11 0.22
C VAL A 33 7.38 -10.28 0.84
N ALA A 34 6.38 -9.71 0.18
CA ALA A 34 4.97 -9.88 0.48
C ALA A 34 4.45 -11.18 -0.11
N ARG A 35 3.65 -11.90 0.68
CA ARG A 35 3.07 -13.20 0.34
C ARG A 35 1.59 -13.22 0.58
N VAL A 36 0.91 -13.98 -0.26
CA VAL A 36 -0.37 -14.59 0.08
C VAL A 36 -0.18 -16.12 0.09
N GLY A 37 -0.65 -16.76 1.14
CA GLY A 37 -0.76 -18.21 1.23
C GLY A 37 -2.22 -18.62 1.33
N ARG A 38 -2.56 -19.85 0.94
CA ARG A 38 -3.91 -20.42 1.09
C ARG A 38 -3.86 -21.81 1.72
N VAL A 39 -4.93 -22.17 2.43
CA VAL A 39 -5.21 -23.55 2.89
C VAL A 39 -6.68 -23.87 2.66
N CYS A 40 -7.01 -25.14 2.41
CA CYS A 40 -8.39 -25.62 2.36
C CYS A 40 -9.02 -25.59 3.75
N ARG A 41 -10.26 -25.09 3.84
CA ARG A 41 -11.00 -25.04 5.11
C ARG A 41 -11.32 -26.43 5.67
N ASN A 42 -11.47 -27.42 4.78
CA ASN A 42 -11.77 -28.80 5.13
C ASN A 42 -10.52 -29.68 5.28
N ASP A 43 -9.31 -29.09 5.28
CA ASP A 43 -8.06 -29.83 5.50
C ASP A 43 -8.06 -30.44 6.91
N ARG A 44 -7.77 -31.74 6.99
CA ARG A 44 -7.75 -32.56 8.21
C ARG A 44 -6.36 -33.09 8.54
N GLY A 45 -5.34 -32.65 7.80
CA GLY A 45 -4.01 -33.23 7.85
C GLY A 45 -3.81 -34.39 6.87
N GLY A 46 -2.56 -34.79 6.68
CA GLY A 46 -2.18 -35.85 5.75
C GLY A 46 -2.31 -37.25 6.34
N SER A 47 -1.84 -38.23 5.57
CA SER A 47 -1.82 -39.63 5.96
C SER A 47 -0.91 -39.86 7.18
N PRO A 48 -1.02 -41.01 7.88
CA PRO A 48 -0.10 -41.36 8.96
C PRO A 48 1.38 -41.41 8.55
N ARG A 49 1.67 -41.49 7.25
CA ARG A 49 3.03 -41.55 6.70
C ARG A 49 3.58 -40.17 6.32
N VAL A 50 2.72 -39.26 5.87
CA VAL A 50 3.13 -37.97 5.30
C VAL A 50 2.19 -36.86 5.76
N LEU A 51 2.75 -35.78 6.29
CA LEU A 51 2.00 -34.60 6.76
C LEU A 51 0.92 -34.91 7.82
N GLU A 52 1.10 -35.94 8.64
CA GLU A 52 0.22 -36.22 9.78
C GLU A 52 0.08 -34.96 10.66
N ARG A 53 -1.17 -34.52 10.88
CA ARG A 53 -1.53 -33.30 11.65
C ARG A 53 -0.90 -32.00 11.12
N ARG A 54 -0.52 -31.95 9.84
CA ARG A 54 0.01 -30.76 9.16
C ARG A 54 -0.82 -30.46 7.92
N TRP A 55 -0.90 -29.20 7.53
CA TRP A 55 -1.61 -28.79 6.31
C TRP A 55 -1.14 -29.59 5.08
N THR A 56 -2.09 -30.14 4.32
CA THR A 56 -1.83 -30.80 3.03
C THR A 56 -2.07 -29.89 1.84
N SER A 57 -2.69 -28.74 2.09
CA SER A 57 -3.15 -27.79 1.08
C SER A 57 -2.42 -26.45 1.10
N PHE A 58 -1.41 -26.29 1.97
CA PHE A 58 -0.70 -25.01 2.11
C PHE A 58 0.15 -24.71 0.87
N LEU A 59 -0.22 -23.64 0.16
CA LEU A 59 0.56 -23.05 -0.91
C LEU A 59 0.75 -21.56 -0.65
N LYS A 60 1.85 -20.99 -1.12
CA LYS A 60 2.14 -19.55 -1.08
C LYS A 60 2.70 -19.04 -2.39
N LEU A 61 2.45 -17.76 -2.65
CA LEU A 61 2.94 -17.05 -3.83
C LEU A 61 3.31 -15.61 -3.48
N ARG A 62 4.13 -14.96 -4.31
CA ARG A 62 4.54 -13.56 -4.13
C ARG A 62 3.44 -12.59 -4.56
N LEU A 63 3.27 -11.51 -3.80
CA LEU A 63 2.49 -10.34 -4.20
C LEU A 63 3.44 -9.28 -4.77
N HIS A 64 3.19 -8.81 -5.99
CA HIS A 64 3.94 -7.72 -6.61
C HIS A 64 3.17 -6.41 -6.49
N CYS A 65 3.83 -5.36 -5.99
CA CYS A 65 3.34 -3.99 -6.07
C CYS A 65 4.41 -3.11 -6.78
N PRO A 66 4.49 -3.20 -8.11
CA PRO A 66 5.54 -2.54 -8.89
C PRO A 66 5.14 -1.12 -9.32
N VAL A 67 6.07 -0.18 -9.34
CA VAL A 67 5.92 1.12 -10.03
C VAL A 67 6.52 0.97 -11.43
N PRO A 68 5.73 1.14 -12.50
CA PRO A 68 6.24 1.14 -13.87
C PRO A 68 7.21 2.31 -14.10
N GLY A 69 8.23 2.08 -14.94
CA GLY A 69 9.23 3.07 -15.34
C GLY A 69 10.40 2.39 -16.06
N ASP A 70 11.40 3.16 -16.50
CA ASP A 70 12.61 2.62 -17.18
C ASP A 70 13.32 1.55 -16.34
N THR A 71 13.22 1.67 -15.01
CA THR A 71 13.55 0.62 -14.06
C THR A 71 12.35 0.35 -13.18
N VAL A 72 11.98 -0.93 -13.03
CA VAL A 72 10.83 -1.32 -12.22
C VAL A 72 11.22 -1.34 -10.74
N PHE A 73 10.44 -0.63 -9.92
CA PHE A 73 10.63 -0.59 -8.47
C PHE A 73 9.51 -1.34 -7.74
N TYR A 74 9.86 -2.17 -6.75
CA TYR A 74 8.90 -3.02 -6.04
C TYR A 74 8.72 -2.57 -4.59
N PHE A 75 7.47 -2.50 -4.13
CA PHE A 75 7.13 -2.38 -2.72
C PHE A 75 6.91 -3.77 -2.12
N ASP A 76 7.97 -4.34 -1.54
CA ASP A 76 8.01 -5.75 -1.13
C ASP A 76 7.60 -6.01 0.33
N VAL A 77 7.51 -4.99 1.18
CA VAL A 77 7.15 -5.19 2.58
C VAL A 77 5.67 -4.88 2.75
N LEU A 78 4.91 -5.78 3.37
CA LEU A 78 3.47 -5.66 3.58
C LEU A 78 3.16 -5.17 5.00
N GLU A 79 2.41 -4.07 5.19
CA GLU A 79 2.02 -3.57 6.53
C GLU A 79 0.58 -3.94 6.88
N ALA A 80 -0.36 -3.73 5.94
CA ALA A 80 -1.79 -3.83 6.21
C ALA A 80 -2.55 -4.35 4.99
N VAL A 81 -3.62 -5.11 5.23
CA VAL A 81 -4.53 -5.64 4.20
C VAL A 81 -5.96 -5.52 4.70
N THR A 82 -6.83 -4.93 3.88
CA THR A 82 -8.27 -4.82 4.19
C THR A 82 -9.00 -6.14 3.97
N ALA A 83 -10.19 -6.27 4.56
CA ALA A 83 -11.15 -7.28 4.13
C ALA A 83 -11.47 -7.13 2.62
N PRO A 84 -11.91 -8.20 1.93
CA PRO A 84 -12.38 -8.10 0.54
C PRO A 84 -13.49 -7.07 0.40
N GLN A 85 -13.41 -6.27 -0.66
CA GLN A 85 -14.39 -5.23 -1.00
C GLN A 85 -14.73 -5.36 -2.48
N THR A 86 -15.92 -4.94 -2.89
CA THR A 86 -16.26 -4.89 -4.30
C THR A 86 -15.64 -3.65 -4.91
N LEU A 87 -14.72 -3.83 -5.87
CA LEU A 87 -14.09 -2.74 -6.61
C LEU A 87 -14.52 -2.83 -8.08
N HIS A 88 -15.04 -1.74 -8.64
CA HIS A 88 -15.54 -1.67 -10.02
C HIS A 88 -16.56 -2.79 -10.38
N GLY A 89 -17.44 -3.15 -9.43
CA GLY A 89 -18.45 -4.20 -9.63
C GLY A 89 -17.91 -5.63 -9.70
N ARG A 90 -16.60 -5.85 -9.46
CA ARG A 90 -15.98 -7.18 -9.32
C ARG A 90 -15.52 -7.41 -7.88
N PRO A 91 -15.61 -8.64 -7.36
CA PRO A 91 -15.00 -8.96 -6.07
C PRO A 91 -13.48 -8.77 -6.17
N ALA A 92 -12.96 -7.75 -5.49
CA ALA A 92 -11.54 -7.49 -5.35
C ALA A 92 -11.12 -7.75 -3.90
N GLN A 93 -9.87 -8.09 -3.68
CA GLN A 93 -9.34 -8.21 -2.34
C GLN A 93 -8.00 -7.55 -2.20
N GLY A 94 -7.89 -6.79 -1.12
CA GLY A 94 -6.64 -6.21 -0.70
C GLY A 94 -6.39 -4.96 -1.51
N HIS A 95 -6.99 -3.87 -1.07
CA HIS A 95 -6.18 -2.67 -0.93
C HIS A 95 -5.14 -3.05 0.14
N GLY A 96 -3.94 -3.39 -0.30
CA GLY A 96 -2.80 -3.71 0.55
C GLY A 96 -1.93 -2.47 0.66
N VAL A 97 -1.62 -2.03 1.88
CA VAL A 97 -0.52 -1.09 2.09
C VAL A 97 0.76 -1.90 2.12
N THR A 98 1.58 -1.71 1.11
CA THR A 98 2.96 -2.16 1.12
C THR A 98 3.86 -0.98 1.50
N PRO A 99 4.33 -0.88 2.76
CA PRO A 99 5.44 -0.01 3.10
C PRO A 99 6.67 -0.38 2.28
N LEU A 100 7.54 0.59 2.11
CA LEU A 100 8.91 0.29 1.76
C LEU A 100 9.66 -0.30 2.96
N SER A 101 10.54 -1.26 2.72
CA SER A 101 11.70 -1.50 3.57
C SER A 101 12.87 -2.02 2.72
N PRO A 102 14.11 -1.79 3.17
CA PRO A 102 15.24 -1.48 2.29
C PRO A 102 16.04 -2.73 1.90
N PRO A 103 16.82 -2.66 0.80
CA PRO A 103 18.11 -3.32 0.73
C PRO A 103 19.21 -2.25 0.63
N CYS A 104 19.11 -1.16 1.38
CA CYS A 104 20.16 -0.15 1.46
C CYS A 104 19.89 0.89 2.56
N PRO A 105 20.89 1.26 3.37
CA PRO A 105 20.91 2.50 4.16
C PRO A 105 20.82 3.80 3.32
N ARG A 106 20.40 3.71 2.05
CA ARG A 106 20.40 4.77 1.04
C ARG A 106 19.10 4.86 0.22
N SER A 107 18.06 4.06 0.51
CA SER A 107 16.79 4.19 -0.21
C SER A 107 15.90 5.26 0.42
N ILE A 108 15.22 6.03 -0.41
CA ILE A 108 14.23 7.04 0.02
C ILE A 108 13.04 6.29 0.63
N PRO A 109 12.63 6.56 1.88
CA PRO A 109 11.46 5.91 2.48
C PRO A 109 10.21 6.20 1.65
N GLY A 110 9.39 5.17 1.43
CA GLY A 110 8.16 5.28 0.66
C GLY A 110 7.10 4.30 1.11
N SER A 111 5.91 4.40 0.54
CA SER A 111 4.81 3.47 0.74
C SER A 111 3.93 3.47 -0.50
N ALA A 112 3.32 2.34 -0.77
CA ALA A 112 2.34 2.20 -1.85
C ALA A 112 1.07 1.52 -1.35
N VAL A 113 -0.01 1.78 -2.07
CA VAL A 113 -1.28 1.08 -1.92
C VAL A 113 -1.54 0.38 -3.24
N CYS A 114 -1.58 -0.95 -3.22
CA CYS A 114 -1.96 -1.76 -4.38
C CYS A 114 -3.30 -2.44 -4.14
N ALA A 115 -4.13 -2.56 -5.17
CA ALA A 115 -5.33 -3.39 -5.15
C ALA A 115 -5.02 -4.73 -5.83
N PHE A 116 -5.63 -5.84 -5.41
CA PHE A 116 -5.50 -7.13 -6.08
C PHE A 116 -6.89 -7.76 -6.32
N TYR A 117 -7.08 -8.49 -7.41
CA TYR A 117 -8.33 -9.25 -7.60
C TYR A 117 -8.20 -10.65 -7.02
N LEU A 118 -9.24 -11.10 -6.31
CA LEU A 118 -9.29 -12.48 -5.80
C LEU A 118 -9.20 -13.51 -6.92
N ALA A 119 -9.87 -13.24 -8.03
CA ALA A 119 -9.83 -14.11 -9.19
C ALA A 119 -8.41 -14.29 -9.75
N ASP A 120 -7.57 -13.24 -9.70
CA ASP A 120 -6.19 -13.32 -10.16
C ASP A 120 -5.29 -14.07 -9.17
N MET A 121 -5.56 -13.93 -7.87
CA MET A 121 -4.93 -14.77 -6.85
C MET A 121 -5.29 -16.24 -7.06
N GLU A 122 -6.58 -16.57 -7.19
CA GLU A 122 -7.08 -17.93 -7.41
C GLU A 122 -6.46 -18.55 -8.66
N ARG A 123 -6.42 -17.81 -9.77
CA ARG A 123 -5.77 -18.25 -11.01
C ARG A 123 -4.28 -18.51 -10.81
N SER A 124 -3.59 -17.65 -10.06
CA SER A 124 -2.15 -17.79 -9.80
C SER A 124 -1.84 -19.00 -8.92
N PHE A 125 -2.78 -19.39 -8.04
CA PHE A 125 -2.62 -20.60 -7.24
C PHE A 125 -2.76 -21.91 -8.03
N GLU A 126 -3.33 -21.85 -9.24
CA GLU A 126 -3.34 -22.97 -10.19
C GLU A 126 -2.09 -22.97 -11.09
N GLY A 127 -1.19 -22.01 -10.92
CA GLY A 127 0.06 -21.88 -11.66
C GLY A 127 1.11 -22.95 -11.30
N PRO A 128 2.26 -22.94 -11.99
CA PRO A 128 3.33 -23.91 -11.77
C PRO A 128 3.98 -23.75 -10.39
N PHE A 129 4.42 -24.86 -9.80
CA PHE A 129 5.22 -24.86 -8.58
C PHE A 129 6.63 -24.32 -8.85
N ALA A 130 7.31 -23.79 -7.84
CA ALA A 130 8.69 -23.36 -7.95
C ALA A 130 9.63 -24.39 -7.31
N GLU A 131 10.73 -24.71 -8.01
CA GLU A 131 11.82 -25.54 -7.48
C GLU A 131 13.17 -24.85 -7.67
N PRO A 132 14.13 -25.05 -6.76
CA PRO A 132 15.49 -24.52 -6.91
C PRO A 132 16.25 -25.28 -8.01
N ARG A 133 16.88 -24.53 -8.93
CA ARG A 133 17.79 -25.03 -9.95
C ARG A 133 19.12 -24.29 -9.85
N GLY A 134 20.02 -24.79 -9.01
CA GLY A 134 21.25 -24.10 -8.67
C GLY A 134 20.96 -22.83 -7.85
N ALA A 135 21.34 -21.67 -8.36
CA ALA A 135 21.11 -20.37 -7.70
C ALA A 135 19.78 -19.70 -8.08
N THR A 136 19.03 -20.26 -9.03
CA THR A 136 17.74 -19.71 -9.50
C THR A 136 16.58 -20.62 -9.13
N TRP A 137 15.36 -20.11 -9.22
CA TRP A 137 14.14 -20.88 -8.99
C TRP A 137 13.33 -20.95 -10.29
N THR A 138 13.03 -22.16 -10.73
CA THR A 138 12.38 -22.43 -12.01
C THR A 138 11.01 -23.08 -11.82
N PRO A 139 10.08 -22.94 -12.79
CA PRO A 139 8.81 -23.63 -12.72
C PRO A 139 9.02 -25.14 -12.85
N VAL A 140 8.35 -25.91 -11.99
CA VAL A 140 8.27 -27.37 -12.08
C VAL A 140 7.43 -27.73 -13.33
N PRO A 141 7.93 -28.60 -14.23
CA PRO A 141 7.17 -29.11 -15.36
C PRO A 141 5.88 -29.83 -14.94
N GLU A 142 4.79 -29.62 -15.66
CA GLU A 142 3.45 -30.13 -15.29
C GLU A 142 3.38 -31.67 -15.30
N ASP A 143 4.16 -32.33 -16.14
CA ASP A 143 4.28 -33.80 -16.19
C ASP A 143 4.90 -34.41 -14.93
N ARG A 144 5.58 -33.61 -14.11
CA ARG A 144 6.12 -34.00 -12.81
C ARG A 144 5.17 -33.72 -11.63
N VAL A 145 4.03 -33.07 -11.88
CA VAL A 145 3.05 -32.74 -10.84
C VAL A 145 2.11 -33.94 -10.64
N PRO A 146 2.03 -34.53 -9.43
CA PRO A 146 1.20 -35.71 -9.18
C PRO A 146 -0.30 -35.37 -9.21
N GLN A 147 -1.13 -36.41 -9.32
CA GLN A 147 -2.59 -36.30 -9.31
C GLN A 147 -3.21 -37.04 -8.09
N PRO A 148 -4.20 -36.46 -7.39
CA PRO A 148 -4.75 -35.12 -7.59
C PRO A 148 -3.72 -34.01 -7.35
N ARG A 149 -3.87 -32.87 -8.05
CA ARG A 149 -2.93 -31.74 -7.96
C ARG A 149 -2.74 -31.30 -6.50
N PRO A 150 -1.49 -31.21 -6.00
CA PRO A 150 -1.18 -30.68 -4.68
C PRO A 150 -1.80 -29.30 -4.45
N GLY A 151 -2.46 -29.10 -3.30
CA GLY A 151 -3.17 -27.87 -2.97
C GLY A 151 -4.68 -27.86 -3.24
N CYS A 152 -5.22 -28.84 -3.98
CA CYS A 152 -6.67 -28.98 -4.13
C CYS A 152 -7.34 -29.47 -2.84
N CYS A 153 -8.61 -29.12 -2.64
CA CYS A 153 -9.38 -29.55 -1.48
C CYS A 153 -10.03 -30.92 -1.69
N ALA A 154 -9.97 -31.79 -0.69
CA ALA A 154 -10.66 -33.09 -0.71
C ALA A 154 -12.17 -32.89 -0.95
N GLY A 155 -12.76 -33.74 -1.79
CA GLY A 155 -14.18 -33.70 -2.15
C GLY A 155 -14.54 -32.61 -3.16
N MET A 156 -13.56 -31.94 -3.78
CA MET A 156 -13.79 -30.83 -4.71
C MET A 156 -12.97 -30.98 -6.00
N GLY A 157 -13.58 -30.60 -7.13
CA GLY A 157 -12.89 -30.49 -8.42
C GLY A 157 -12.13 -31.78 -8.79
N PRO A 158 -10.82 -31.71 -9.13
CA PRO A 158 -10.01 -32.88 -9.44
C PRO A 158 -9.89 -33.92 -8.31
N ALA A 159 -10.17 -33.52 -7.06
CA ALA A 159 -10.13 -34.37 -5.87
C ALA A 159 -11.53 -34.77 -5.37
N ALA A 160 -12.56 -34.75 -6.23
CA ALA A 160 -13.93 -35.12 -5.86
C ALA A 160 -14.06 -36.55 -5.28
N GLY A 161 -13.20 -37.48 -5.70
CA GLY A 161 -13.15 -38.85 -5.18
C GLY A 161 -12.42 -39.02 -3.84
N ILE A 162 -11.76 -37.97 -3.34
CA ILE A 162 -11.01 -38.00 -2.07
C ILE A 162 -11.94 -37.55 -0.94
N VAL A 163 -12.16 -38.39 0.06
CA VAL A 163 -13.11 -38.10 1.15
C VAL A 163 -12.51 -37.15 2.17
N THR A 164 -11.28 -37.42 2.64
CA THR A 164 -10.54 -36.51 3.52
C THR A 164 -9.11 -36.30 3.05
N SER A 165 -8.46 -35.22 3.48
CA SER A 165 -7.07 -34.92 3.10
C SER A 165 -6.07 -36.01 3.54
N GLY A 166 -6.43 -36.83 4.54
CA GLY A 166 -5.63 -37.98 4.95
C GLY A 166 -5.60 -39.11 3.93
N ASP A 167 -6.56 -39.14 2.99
CA ASP A 167 -6.69 -40.15 1.94
C ASP A 167 -5.95 -39.76 0.65
N PHE A 168 -5.30 -38.59 0.60
CA PHE A 168 -4.47 -38.23 -0.55
C PHE A 168 -3.31 -39.23 -0.74
N PRO A 169 -2.94 -39.55 -1.99
CA PRO A 169 -1.76 -40.36 -2.27
C PRO A 169 -0.50 -39.79 -1.62
N ASP A 170 0.38 -40.66 -1.13
CA ASP A 170 1.62 -40.22 -0.49
C ASP A 170 2.49 -39.37 -1.43
N GLU A 171 2.49 -39.65 -2.74
CA GLU A 171 3.20 -38.83 -3.73
C GLU A 171 2.71 -37.38 -3.76
N THR A 172 1.38 -37.16 -3.72
CA THR A 172 0.77 -35.83 -3.65
C THR A 172 1.17 -35.13 -2.34
N LEU A 173 1.15 -35.84 -1.22
CA LEU A 173 1.49 -35.29 0.09
C LEU A 173 2.99 -34.96 0.22
N VAL A 174 3.88 -35.80 -0.32
CA VAL A 174 5.33 -35.56 -0.34
C VAL A 174 5.61 -34.35 -1.23
N PHE A 175 5.01 -34.30 -2.41
CA PHE A 175 5.16 -33.16 -3.31
C PHE A 175 4.69 -31.86 -2.66
N ALA A 176 3.50 -31.85 -2.03
CA ALA A 176 2.96 -30.68 -1.33
C ALA A 176 3.89 -30.18 -0.21
N LYS A 177 4.51 -31.11 0.52
CA LYS A 177 5.48 -30.80 1.58
C LYS A 177 6.74 -30.13 1.04
N GLU A 178 7.22 -30.56 -0.12
CA GLU A 178 8.47 -30.11 -0.73
C GLU A 178 8.31 -28.85 -1.58
N HIS A 179 7.13 -28.62 -2.14
CA HIS A 179 6.85 -27.53 -3.08
C HIS A 179 5.73 -26.57 -2.58
N PRO A 180 5.86 -25.93 -1.41
CA PRO A 180 4.85 -25.00 -0.92
C PRO A 180 4.85 -23.65 -1.67
N LEU A 181 5.90 -23.33 -2.42
CA LEU A 181 6.05 -22.07 -3.16
C LEU A 181 5.65 -22.26 -4.62
N LEU A 182 4.77 -21.40 -5.11
CA LEU A 182 4.44 -21.32 -6.53
C LEU A 182 5.38 -20.37 -7.28
N HIS A 183 5.59 -20.65 -8.56
CA HIS A 183 6.37 -19.79 -9.45
C HIS A 183 5.50 -18.64 -9.98
N GLY A 184 6.12 -17.47 -10.17
CA GLY A 184 5.41 -16.24 -10.56
C GLY A 184 4.93 -15.41 -9.36
N ALA A 185 4.05 -14.45 -9.64
CA ALA A 185 3.53 -13.51 -8.66
C ALA A 185 2.17 -12.95 -9.11
N VAL A 186 1.37 -12.50 -8.15
CA VAL A 186 0.14 -11.76 -8.44
C VAL A 186 0.46 -10.28 -8.57
N GLY A 187 0.10 -9.68 -9.71
CA GLY A 187 0.21 -8.24 -9.96
C GLY A 187 -1.03 -7.47 -9.48
N PRO A 188 -0.93 -6.14 -9.31
CA PRO A 188 -2.04 -5.34 -8.84
C PRO A 188 -3.10 -5.12 -9.92
N ALA A 189 -4.34 -4.87 -9.49
CA ALA A 189 -5.42 -4.39 -10.33
C ALA A 189 -4.98 -3.09 -11.05
N GLY A 190 -5.09 -3.09 -12.39
CA GLY A 190 -4.61 -1.99 -13.22
C GLY A 190 -3.10 -1.92 -13.42
N GLY A 191 -2.32 -2.90 -12.95
CA GLY A 191 -0.89 -3.05 -13.22
C GLY A 191 0.05 -2.08 -12.49
N ARG A 192 -0.48 -1.18 -11.66
CA ARG A 192 0.27 -0.18 -10.89
C ARG A 192 -0.36 0.09 -9.51
N PRO A 193 0.33 0.76 -8.57
CA PRO A 193 -0.25 1.17 -7.30
C PRO A 193 -1.38 2.19 -7.52
N LEU A 194 -2.41 2.11 -6.69
CA LEU A 194 -3.45 3.14 -6.57
C LEU A 194 -2.88 4.43 -6.00
N PHE A 195 -1.95 4.33 -5.05
CA PHE A 195 -1.36 5.50 -4.42
C PHE A 195 0.08 5.21 -4.04
N THR A 196 0.95 6.22 -4.16
CA THR A 196 2.32 6.16 -3.65
C THR A 196 2.62 7.40 -2.82
N ARG A 197 3.42 7.22 -1.78
CA ARG A 197 3.87 8.31 -0.90
C ARG A 197 5.35 8.14 -0.62
N THR A 198 6.12 9.21 -0.74
CA THR A 198 7.51 9.27 -0.31
C THR A 198 7.64 10.04 1.01
N GLY A 199 8.71 9.80 1.75
CA GLY A 199 9.07 10.54 2.96
C GLY A 199 8.37 10.10 4.25
N THR A 200 7.26 9.36 4.20
CA THR A 200 6.55 8.88 5.39
C THR A 200 6.00 7.48 5.15
N ARG A 201 6.18 6.58 6.12
CA ARG A 201 5.63 5.23 6.05
C ARG A 201 4.15 5.21 6.40
N LEU A 202 3.37 4.57 5.53
CA LEU A 202 1.97 4.22 5.78
C LEU A 202 1.90 2.90 6.56
N THR A 203 0.93 2.81 7.45
CA THR A 203 0.87 1.78 8.50
C THR A 203 -0.48 1.10 8.60
N GLN A 204 -1.56 1.83 8.33
CA GLN A 204 -2.93 1.34 8.43
C GLN A 204 -3.73 1.81 7.22
N LEU A 205 -4.80 1.09 6.89
CA LEU A 205 -5.65 1.37 5.75
C LEU A 205 -7.09 0.97 6.00
N ALA A 206 -7.99 1.87 5.65
CA ALA A 206 -9.42 1.61 5.54
C ALA A 206 -9.94 2.16 4.22
N VAL A 207 -10.95 1.51 3.64
CA VAL A 207 -11.45 1.82 2.30
C VAL A 207 -12.96 1.86 2.28
N ASP A 208 -13.49 2.94 1.71
CA ASP A 208 -14.90 3.08 1.39
C ASP A 208 -15.07 3.04 -0.14
N THR A 209 -15.70 1.99 -0.66
CA THR A 209 -15.95 1.80 -2.10
C THR A 209 -17.29 2.36 -2.56
N GLY A 210 -18.10 2.91 -1.64
CA GLY A 210 -19.44 3.42 -1.92
C GLY A 210 -19.56 4.90 -1.56
N ALA A 211 -18.47 5.67 -1.67
CA ALA A 211 -18.48 7.08 -1.37
C ALA A 211 -19.18 7.87 -2.49
N GLY A 212 -19.90 8.94 -2.11
CA GLY A 212 -20.62 9.80 -3.05
C GLY A 212 -22.13 9.56 -3.09
N PRO A 213 -22.89 10.48 -3.71
CA PRO A 213 -24.34 10.38 -3.80
C PRO A 213 -24.86 9.14 -4.54
N ARG A 214 -24.07 8.57 -5.45
CA ARG A 214 -24.44 7.37 -6.22
C ARG A 214 -23.60 6.14 -5.82
N GLY A 215 -22.77 6.26 -4.79
CA GLY A 215 -21.86 5.21 -4.34
C GLY A 215 -20.81 4.83 -5.40
N GLU A 216 -20.37 5.80 -6.18
CA GLU A 216 -19.54 5.61 -7.38
C GLU A 216 -18.04 5.83 -7.15
N HIS A 217 -17.66 6.37 -5.99
CA HIS A 217 -16.27 6.72 -5.69
C HIS A 217 -15.66 5.79 -4.65
N THR A 218 -14.37 5.54 -4.81
CA THR A 218 -13.55 4.82 -3.83
C THR A 218 -12.64 5.79 -3.09
N VAL A 219 -12.78 5.87 -1.77
CA VAL A 219 -11.95 6.70 -0.89
C VAL A 219 -11.10 5.81 0.02
N LEU A 220 -9.80 6.08 0.02
CA LEU A 220 -8.80 5.44 0.86
C LEU A 220 -8.50 6.34 2.06
N PHE A 221 -8.50 5.78 3.25
CA PHE A 221 -7.98 6.40 4.46
C PHE A 221 -6.70 5.68 4.86
N LEU A 222 -5.60 6.42 4.98
CA LEU A 222 -4.25 5.87 5.19
C LEU A 222 -3.66 6.44 6.48
N GLY A 223 -3.42 5.59 7.47
CA GLY A 223 -2.75 5.97 8.71
C GLY A 223 -1.23 5.94 8.56
N ALA A 224 -0.54 6.97 9.02
CA ALA A 224 0.91 7.10 8.91
C ALA A 224 1.65 6.87 10.24
N GLU A 225 2.95 6.61 10.16
CA GLU A 225 3.81 6.40 11.33
C GLU A 225 3.99 7.64 12.21
N ASP A 226 3.75 8.84 11.66
CA ASP A 226 3.85 10.11 12.35
C ASP A 226 2.52 10.61 12.93
N GLY A 227 1.44 9.85 12.77
CA GLY A 227 0.12 10.14 13.32
C GLY A 227 -0.79 10.95 12.43
N ARG A 228 -0.39 11.20 11.19
CA ARG A 228 -1.30 11.74 10.17
C ARG A 228 -2.21 10.65 9.61
N VAL A 229 -3.40 11.07 9.19
CA VAL A 229 -4.30 10.29 8.32
C VAL A 229 -4.41 11.01 6.99
N LEU A 230 -4.11 10.32 5.90
CA LEU A 230 -4.29 10.81 4.54
C LEU A 230 -5.63 10.29 4.02
N LYS A 231 -6.40 11.17 3.38
CA LYS A 231 -7.64 10.85 2.70
C LYS A 231 -7.41 10.99 1.19
N VAL A 232 -7.56 9.90 0.45
CA VAL A 232 -7.21 9.82 -0.97
C VAL A 232 -8.42 9.34 -1.77
N LEU A 233 -8.76 10.04 -2.84
CA LEU A 233 -9.70 9.57 -3.85
C LEU A 233 -8.95 8.68 -4.84
N ALA A 234 -9.38 7.43 -4.98
CA ALA A 234 -8.83 6.52 -5.97
C ALA A 234 -9.35 6.89 -7.37
N ALA A 235 -8.49 6.75 -8.39
CA ALA A 235 -8.87 6.97 -9.78
C ALA A 235 -9.90 5.93 -10.22
N THR A 236 -10.88 6.38 -10.99
CA THR A 236 -11.86 5.53 -11.64
C THR A 236 -11.26 4.92 -12.90
N GLN A 237 -10.58 3.78 -12.78
CA GLN A 237 -10.06 3.08 -13.96
C GLN A 237 -11.21 2.67 -14.88
N ASN A 238 -11.26 3.23 -16.09
CA ASN A 238 -12.21 2.80 -17.11
C ASN A 238 -11.88 1.35 -17.52
N PRO A 239 -12.85 0.42 -17.48
CA PRO A 239 -12.59 -1.00 -17.77
C PRO A 239 -12.12 -1.28 -19.21
N GLU A 240 -12.25 -0.32 -20.13
CA GLU A 240 -11.92 -0.49 -21.55
C GLU A 240 -10.42 -0.47 -21.87
N THR A 241 -9.56 0.08 -20.99
CA THR A 241 -8.10 0.09 -21.21
C THR A 241 -7.37 -1.16 -20.68
N THR A 242 -8.09 -2.10 -20.06
CA THR A 242 -7.52 -3.34 -19.50
C THR A 242 -7.54 -4.56 -20.44
N GLN A 243 -7.50 -4.35 -21.76
CA GLN A 243 -7.11 -5.44 -22.66
C GLN A 243 -5.64 -5.77 -22.41
N HIS A 244 -5.40 -6.83 -21.64
CA HIS A 244 -4.11 -7.51 -21.61
C HIS A 244 -3.66 -7.79 -23.05
N PRO A 245 -2.42 -7.46 -23.44
CA PRO A 245 -1.84 -8.05 -24.63
C PRO A 245 -1.62 -9.53 -24.33
N VAL A 246 -2.59 -10.37 -24.69
CA VAL A 246 -2.40 -11.81 -24.83
C VAL A 246 -1.57 -11.99 -26.09
N GLY A 247 -0.25 -12.02 -25.90
CA GLY A 247 0.70 -12.25 -26.99
C GLY A 247 2.11 -11.96 -26.53
N THR A 248 2.95 -13.00 -26.47
CA THR A 248 4.40 -12.88 -26.43
C THR A 248 4.86 -12.00 -27.60
N PRO A 249 5.55 -10.87 -27.39
CA PRO A 249 6.09 -10.10 -28.49
C PRO A 249 7.17 -10.93 -29.20
N ALA A 250 7.06 -11.05 -30.51
CA ALA A 250 8.16 -11.53 -31.34
C ALA A 250 9.33 -10.52 -31.25
N PRO A 251 10.60 -10.97 -31.33
CA PRO A 251 11.73 -10.06 -31.29
C PRO A 251 11.80 -9.29 -32.61
N GLY A 252 11.39 -8.01 -32.62
CA GLY A 252 11.48 -7.16 -33.80
C GLY A 252 10.77 -5.81 -33.75
N ASP A 253 9.78 -5.59 -32.87
CA ASP A 253 8.96 -4.38 -32.93
C ASP A 253 9.48 -3.27 -31.99
N THR A 254 10.10 -2.24 -32.57
CA THR A 254 10.39 -0.97 -31.91
C THR A 254 9.11 -0.20 -31.59
N PRO A 255 8.85 0.22 -30.33
CA PRO A 255 7.75 1.11 -30.02
C PRO A 255 8.07 2.52 -30.51
N GLY A 256 7.25 3.02 -31.44
CA GLY A 256 7.27 4.43 -31.84
C GLY A 256 6.87 5.33 -30.67
N ALA A 257 7.58 6.44 -30.51
CA ALA A 257 7.26 7.50 -29.57
C ALA A 257 5.89 8.12 -29.92
N GLY A 258 4.85 7.69 -29.20
CA GLY A 258 3.53 8.28 -29.20
C GLY A 258 3.37 9.20 -27.99
N ASP A 259 3.12 10.47 -28.29
CA ASP A 259 2.91 11.59 -27.38
C ASP A 259 1.74 11.36 -26.40
N THR A 260 1.92 11.87 -25.18
CA THR A 260 1.07 11.73 -24.00
C THR A 260 -0.30 12.39 -24.15
N GLY A 261 -1.36 11.59 -24.04
CA GLY A 261 -2.71 12.03 -23.70
C GLY A 261 -3.11 11.48 -22.32
N ASP A 262 -2.55 12.05 -21.25
CA ASP A 262 -2.98 11.78 -19.86
C ASP A 262 -4.32 12.49 -19.60
N THR A 263 -5.42 11.84 -20.00
CA THR A 263 -6.78 12.30 -19.71
C THR A 263 -7.52 11.27 -18.87
N GLY A 264 -7.62 11.52 -17.56
CA GLY A 264 -8.76 11.06 -16.75
C GLY A 264 -8.49 10.17 -15.54
N ASP A 265 -7.26 9.71 -15.28
CA ASP A 265 -7.02 8.59 -14.37
C ASP A 265 -6.04 8.91 -13.22
N THR A 266 -6.23 10.07 -12.58
CA THR A 266 -5.34 10.54 -11.50
C THR A 266 -5.95 10.30 -10.12
N THR A 267 -5.19 9.63 -9.25
CA THR A 267 -5.54 9.52 -7.83
C THR A 267 -5.26 10.83 -7.14
N LEU A 268 -6.17 11.27 -6.27
CA LEU A 268 -6.12 12.61 -5.67
C LEU A 268 -6.00 12.53 -4.15
N LEU A 269 -4.95 13.12 -3.59
CA LEU A 269 -4.87 13.37 -2.15
C LEU A 269 -5.84 14.51 -1.80
N LEU A 270 -6.96 14.16 -1.17
CA LEU A 270 -8.00 15.13 -0.78
C LEU A 270 -7.57 15.92 0.46
N GLU A 271 -7.14 15.22 1.51
CA GLU A 271 -6.78 15.84 2.78
C GLU A 271 -5.66 15.08 3.51
N GLU A 272 -4.88 15.81 4.29
CA GLU A 272 -3.88 15.27 5.20
C GLU A 272 -4.12 15.84 6.61
N ILE A 273 -4.25 14.95 7.59
CA ILE A 273 -4.93 15.27 8.84
C ILE A 273 -4.06 14.85 10.02
N SER A 274 -3.53 15.81 10.76
CA SER A 274 -2.84 15.55 12.02
C SER A 274 -3.86 15.37 13.13
N LEU A 275 -3.93 14.16 13.70
CA LEU A 275 -4.90 13.81 14.75
C LEU A 275 -4.26 13.60 16.13
N TYR A 276 -2.97 13.27 16.18
CA TYR A 276 -2.28 12.96 17.42
C TYR A 276 -2.08 14.22 18.26
N ASP A 277 -2.70 14.24 19.44
CA ASP A 277 -2.50 15.27 20.47
C ASP A 277 -1.73 14.67 21.65
N PRO A 278 -0.45 15.05 21.86
CA PRO A 278 0.35 14.55 22.96
C PRO A 278 -0.31 14.76 24.34
N GLY A 279 -0.99 15.89 24.55
CA GLY A 279 -1.61 16.22 25.83
C GLY A 279 -2.80 15.33 26.18
N ARG A 280 -3.41 14.68 25.19
CA ARG A 280 -4.55 13.77 25.36
C ARG A 280 -4.19 12.29 25.19
N CYS A 281 -3.17 12.00 24.40
CA CYS A 281 -2.81 10.64 23.99
C CYS A 281 -1.59 10.08 24.72
N GLN A 282 -0.82 10.90 25.45
CA GLN A 282 0.25 10.43 26.32
C GLN A 282 -0.27 10.21 27.75
N ALA A 283 0.10 9.07 28.34
CA ALA A 283 -0.11 8.84 29.76
C ALA A 283 0.85 9.74 30.58
N PRO A 284 0.45 10.24 31.77
CA PRO A 284 1.33 11.00 32.65
C PRO A 284 2.58 10.18 32.99
N GLY A 285 3.77 10.69 32.64
CA GLY A 285 5.05 10.02 32.89
C GLY A 285 5.57 9.11 31.77
N GLY A 286 4.84 8.98 30.65
CA GLY A 286 5.29 8.22 29.48
C GLY A 286 6.24 9.04 28.59
N SER A 287 7.54 8.76 28.61
CA SER A 287 8.48 9.33 27.65
C SER A 287 8.27 8.74 26.26
N GLY A 288 7.92 9.57 25.26
CA GLY A 288 8.11 9.27 23.84
C GLY A 288 7.21 8.20 23.22
N VAL A 289 5.92 8.13 23.58
CA VAL A 289 4.96 7.25 22.89
C VAL A 289 4.92 7.61 21.39
N PRO A 290 5.14 6.65 20.48
CA PRO A 290 5.11 6.94 19.05
C PRO A 290 3.71 7.41 18.64
N SER A 291 3.64 8.48 17.85
CA SER A 291 2.39 8.99 17.26
C SER A 291 1.84 8.08 16.16
N ARG A 292 2.40 6.88 15.96
CA ARG A 292 2.02 5.91 14.94
C ARG A 292 0.54 5.54 15.05
N VAL A 293 -0.16 5.61 13.91
CA VAL A 293 -1.50 5.05 13.79
C VAL A 293 -1.41 3.52 13.88
N LEU A 294 -2.09 2.93 14.87
CA LEU A 294 -2.05 1.49 15.15
C LEU A 294 -3.27 0.73 14.63
N GLY A 295 -4.38 1.42 14.46
CA GLY A 295 -5.62 0.85 13.94
C GLY A 295 -6.44 1.92 13.23
N LEU A 296 -7.14 1.50 12.19
CA LEU A 296 -7.97 2.36 11.38
C LEU A 296 -9.23 1.61 10.97
N GLU A 297 -10.39 2.05 11.43
CA GLU A 297 -11.65 1.37 11.20
C GLU A 297 -12.73 2.34 10.74
N LEU A 298 -13.38 2.02 9.63
CA LEU A 298 -14.54 2.77 9.16
C LEU A 298 -15.77 2.38 9.99
N HIS A 299 -16.53 3.38 10.41
CA HIS A 299 -17.83 3.21 11.03
C HIS A 299 -18.91 3.87 10.17
N PRO A 300 -19.38 3.21 9.09
CA PRO A 300 -20.35 3.78 8.16
C PRO A 300 -21.64 4.31 8.81
N PRO A 301 -22.27 3.62 9.79
CA PRO A 301 -23.49 4.11 10.42
C PRO A 301 -23.33 5.48 11.10
N GLY A 302 -22.20 5.68 11.79
CA GLY A 302 -21.86 6.97 12.40
C GLY A 302 -21.15 7.95 11.48
N ARG A 303 -20.85 7.54 10.23
CA ARG A 303 -20.10 8.33 9.24
C ARG A 303 -18.78 8.87 9.79
N GLU A 304 -18.06 8.01 10.48
CA GLU A 304 -16.82 8.31 11.16
C GLU A 304 -15.74 7.27 10.84
N LEU A 305 -14.50 7.69 11.03
CA LEU A 305 -13.30 6.88 11.02
C LEU A 305 -12.76 6.83 12.45
N LEU A 306 -12.61 5.64 12.99
CA LEU A 306 -11.99 5.40 14.28
C LEU A 306 -10.49 5.22 14.08
N VAL A 307 -9.69 6.06 14.74
CA VAL A 307 -8.22 6.09 14.63
C VAL A 307 -7.61 5.74 15.98
N ALA A 308 -6.94 4.59 16.04
CA ALA A 308 -6.32 4.10 17.27
C ALA A 308 -4.84 4.46 17.32
N PHE A 309 -4.42 5.00 18.46
CA PHE A 309 -3.03 5.20 18.86
C PHE A 309 -2.76 4.39 20.13
N ALA A 310 -1.49 4.27 20.55
CA ALA A 310 -1.13 3.47 21.72
C ALA A 310 -1.82 3.89 23.04
N GLY A 311 -2.24 5.16 23.16
CA GLY A 311 -2.84 5.72 24.38
C GLY A 311 -4.22 6.37 24.20
N CYS A 312 -4.78 6.40 23.00
CA CYS A 312 -6.06 7.06 22.76
C CYS A 312 -6.77 6.52 21.50
N LEU A 313 -8.08 6.77 21.45
CA LEU A 313 -8.91 6.55 20.27
C LEU A 313 -9.49 7.91 19.84
N VAL A 314 -9.31 8.26 18.57
CA VAL A 314 -9.82 9.50 17.99
C VAL A 314 -10.94 9.17 17.00
N ARG A 315 -12.08 9.85 17.15
CA ARG A 315 -13.20 9.78 16.20
C ARG A 315 -13.04 10.92 15.19
N LEU A 316 -12.92 10.58 13.92
CA LEU A 316 -12.77 11.53 12.83
C LEU A 316 -13.98 11.44 11.89
N PRO A 317 -14.78 12.50 11.71
CA PRO A 317 -15.83 12.51 10.70
C PRO A 317 -15.26 12.21 9.31
N LEU A 318 -15.96 11.38 8.50
CA LEU A 318 -15.51 11.03 7.14
C LEU A 318 -15.38 12.25 6.23
N SER A 319 -16.11 13.32 6.54
CA SER A 319 -16.08 14.59 5.84
C SER A 319 -16.02 15.78 6.78
N ARG A 320 -15.41 16.86 6.33
CA ARG A 320 -15.32 18.13 7.08
C ARG A 320 -15.88 19.29 6.27
N CYS A 321 -17.01 19.05 5.61
CA CYS A 321 -17.64 19.99 4.67
C CYS A 321 -17.91 21.38 5.28
N HIS A 322 -18.24 21.41 6.58
CA HIS A 322 -18.46 22.66 7.32
C HIS A 322 -17.28 23.65 7.26
N ARG A 323 -16.06 23.19 7.01
CA ARG A 323 -14.87 24.05 6.85
C ARG A 323 -14.96 24.98 5.65
N HIS A 324 -15.77 24.63 4.65
CA HIS A 324 -16.00 25.46 3.47
C HIS A 324 -17.12 26.49 3.67
N GLY A 325 -17.92 26.35 4.74
CA GLY A 325 -19.00 27.26 5.11
C GLY A 325 -19.95 27.55 3.95
N THR A 326 -20.23 28.84 3.74
CA THR A 326 -21.06 29.34 2.63
C THR A 326 -20.26 29.70 1.38
N CYS A 327 -19.01 29.22 1.24
CA CYS A 327 -18.28 29.41 -0.01
C CYS A 327 -18.47 28.22 -0.96
N ARG A 328 -19.33 28.41 -1.97
CA ARG A 328 -19.55 27.46 -3.08
C ARG A 328 -18.27 27.00 -3.74
N ARG A 329 -17.38 27.94 -4.06
CA ARG A 329 -16.11 27.64 -4.72
C ARG A 329 -15.22 26.73 -3.88
N SER A 330 -15.08 27.03 -2.58
CA SER A 330 -14.27 26.22 -1.66
C SER A 330 -14.85 24.80 -1.52
N CYS A 331 -16.18 24.70 -1.43
CA CYS A 331 -16.88 23.41 -1.32
C CYS A 331 -16.65 22.51 -2.53
N LEU A 332 -16.90 23.03 -3.74
CA LEU A 332 -16.76 22.26 -4.97
C LEU A 332 -15.29 21.95 -5.30
N ALA A 333 -14.37 22.88 -5.01
CA ALA A 333 -12.94 22.67 -5.22
C ALA A 333 -12.31 21.64 -4.27
N ALA A 334 -13.00 21.27 -3.18
CA ALA A 334 -12.55 20.21 -2.28
C ALA A 334 -12.57 18.84 -2.95
N ARG A 335 -13.42 18.64 -3.98
CA ARG A 335 -13.58 17.39 -4.73
C ARG A 335 -13.85 16.17 -3.83
N ASP A 336 -14.36 16.42 -2.62
CA ASP A 336 -14.62 15.41 -1.61
C ASP A 336 -15.97 14.73 -1.91
N PRO A 337 -16.02 13.42 -2.22
CA PRO A 337 -17.26 12.70 -2.53
C PRO A 337 -18.31 12.80 -1.43
N TYR A 338 -17.93 13.07 -0.19
CA TYR A 338 -18.88 13.20 0.91
C TYR A 338 -19.45 14.61 1.07
N CYS A 339 -18.95 15.61 0.35
CA CYS A 339 -19.39 17.01 0.45
C CYS A 339 -20.18 17.46 -0.76
N VAL A 340 -21.26 18.19 -0.50
CA VAL A 340 -22.10 18.80 -1.53
C VAL A 340 -22.38 20.26 -1.19
N TRP A 341 -22.55 21.09 -2.22
CA TRP A 341 -23.00 22.46 -2.08
C TRP A 341 -24.54 22.52 -2.20
N LEU A 342 -25.22 22.96 -1.15
CA LEU A 342 -26.67 23.10 -1.10
C LEU A 342 -27.06 24.58 -0.90
N PRO A 343 -27.61 25.26 -1.91
CA PRO A 343 -28.15 26.61 -1.73
C PRO A 343 -29.47 26.59 -0.93
N PRO A 344 -29.68 27.45 0.08
CA PRO A 344 -28.78 28.48 0.62
C PRO A 344 -27.89 28.01 1.79
N GLU A 345 -28.02 26.76 2.25
CA GLU A 345 -27.40 26.23 3.47
C GLU A 345 -25.85 26.25 3.48
N GLY A 346 -25.23 26.10 2.31
CA GLY A 346 -23.79 26.10 2.14
C GLY A 346 -23.21 24.71 1.86
N CYS A 347 -21.98 24.46 2.31
CA CYS A 347 -21.31 23.18 2.12
C CYS A 347 -21.64 22.20 3.24
N VAL A 348 -22.33 21.11 2.89
CA VAL A 348 -22.85 20.13 3.86
C VAL A 348 -22.42 18.71 3.49
N PRO A 349 -22.34 17.79 4.47
CA PRO A 349 -22.18 16.37 4.17
C PRO A 349 -23.38 15.85 3.37
N PHE A 350 -23.15 15.10 2.30
CA PHE A 350 -24.22 14.45 1.55
C PHE A 350 -25.05 13.54 2.46
N SER A 351 -26.38 13.51 2.33
CA SER A 351 -27.23 12.47 2.94
C SER A 351 -28.42 12.20 2.03
N GLU A 352 -29.00 11.00 2.10
CA GLU A 352 -30.15 10.62 1.27
C GLU A 352 -31.38 11.52 1.48
N ASN A 353 -31.48 12.15 2.64
CA ASN A 353 -32.57 13.06 2.99
C ASN A 353 -32.37 14.50 2.46
N LEU A 354 -31.26 14.78 1.76
CA LEU A 354 -31.02 16.12 1.23
C LEU A 354 -32.01 16.45 0.10
N PRO A 355 -32.46 17.72 0.00
CA PRO A 355 -33.23 18.18 -1.14
C PRO A 355 -32.48 18.01 -2.48
N SER A 356 -33.22 17.87 -3.57
CA SER A 356 -32.65 17.94 -4.91
C SER A 356 -32.08 19.34 -5.20
N GLY A 357 -31.13 19.43 -6.15
CA GLY A 357 -30.50 20.69 -6.54
C GLY A 357 -29.18 21.01 -5.81
N PHE A 358 -28.66 20.08 -5.01
CA PHE A 358 -27.28 20.13 -4.54
C PHE A 358 -26.30 20.00 -5.72
N GLN A 359 -25.09 20.52 -5.54
CA GLN A 359 -24.04 20.50 -6.56
C GLN A 359 -22.78 19.83 -6.01
N GLN A 360 -22.10 19.07 -6.86
CA GLN A 360 -20.84 18.39 -6.55
C GLN A 360 -19.97 18.34 -7.81
N ASP A 361 -18.65 18.37 -7.63
CA ASP A 361 -17.67 18.23 -8.71
C ASP A 361 -16.47 17.43 -8.22
N VAL A 362 -16.58 16.09 -8.25
CA VAL A 362 -15.49 15.21 -7.79
C VAL A 362 -14.43 15.08 -8.88
N GLU A 363 -14.84 15.08 -10.14
CA GLU A 363 -13.98 14.96 -11.32
C GLU A 363 -13.20 16.25 -11.61
N GLY A 364 -13.61 17.38 -11.05
CA GLY A 364 -12.98 18.68 -11.28
C GLY A 364 -13.26 19.24 -12.67
N SER A 365 -14.39 18.86 -13.27
CA SER A 365 -14.77 19.22 -14.63
C SER A 365 -15.55 20.53 -14.71
N LEU A 366 -16.12 20.99 -13.59
CA LEU A 366 -16.75 22.30 -13.56
C LEU A 366 -15.61 23.31 -13.51
N GLY A 367 -15.48 24.17 -14.52
CA GLY A 367 -14.56 25.32 -14.46
C GLY A 367 -15.00 26.29 -13.37
N ILE A 368 -14.67 26.02 -12.10
CA ILE A 368 -15.18 26.74 -10.94
C ILE A 368 -14.66 28.20 -10.97
N THR A 369 -15.55 29.13 -11.29
CA THR A 369 -15.29 30.58 -11.35
C THR A 369 -15.94 31.31 -10.15
N GLY A 370 -15.40 32.49 -9.81
CA GLY A 370 -15.88 33.32 -8.67
C GLY A 370 -14.90 33.40 -7.50
N THR A 371 -15.16 34.30 -6.54
CA THR A 371 -14.35 34.48 -5.31
C THR A 371 -15.21 34.27 -4.06
N CYS A 372 -14.63 33.73 -2.98
CA CYS A 372 -15.30 33.71 -1.69
C CYS A 372 -15.23 35.13 -1.10
N GLN A 373 -16.31 35.91 -1.18
CA GLN A 373 -16.39 37.15 -0.40
C GLN A 373 -16.82 36.80 1.03
N GLY A 374 -15.98 37.16 2.01
CA GLY A 374 -16.23 36.87 3.41
C GLY A 374 -17.26 37.81 4.00
N GLU A 375 -18.50 37.34 4.18
CA GLU A 375 -19.38 37.92 5.20
C GLU A 375 -18.91 37.39 6.57
N VAL A 376 -17.99 38.12 7.19
CA VAL A 376 -17.72 37.98 8.63
C VAL A 376 -18.95 38.52 9.36
N GLY A 377 -19.93 37.65 9.54
CA GLY A 377 -21.04 37.82 10.47
C GLY A 377 -20.50 37.88 11.89
N ARG A 378 -20.69 39.03 12.50
CA ARG A 378 -20.28 39.46 13.83
C ARG A 378 -20.87 38.57 14.93
N HIS A 379 -20.16 37.52 15.34
CA HIS A 379 -20.27 36.94 16.68
C HIS A 379 -18.88 36.65 17.24
N GLY A 380 -18.60 37.27 18.39
CA GLY A 380 -17.29 37.29 19.02
C GLY A 380 -16.81 35.90 19.44
N GLY A 381 -15.59 35.59 19.01
CA GLY A 381 -14.80 34.45 19.47
C GLY A 381 -13.37 34.69 19.00
N HIS A 382 -12.51 35.12 19.92
CA HIS A 382 -11.10 35.33 19.69
C HIS A 382 -10.44 34.00 19.30
N TRP A 383 -10.12 33.82 18.02
CA TRP A 383 -9.18 32.80 17.57
C TRP A 383 -7.98 33.49 16.95
N GLU A 384 -6.83 33.19 17.55
CA GLU A 384 -5.53 33.69 17.16
C GLU A 384 -5.23 33.24 15.73
N ARG A 385 -4.95 34.23 14.87
CA ARG A 385 -4.74 34.05 13.44
C ARG A 385 -3.39 33.38 13.21
N VAL A 386 -3.34 32.05 13.28
CA VAL A 386 -2.19 31.27 12.79
C VAL A 386 -2.15 31.43 11.28
N ARG A 387 -1.12 32.13 10.78
CA ARG A 387 -0.84 32.24 9.35
C ARG A 387 -0.39 30.88 8.84
N HIS A 388 -1.23 30.22 8.05
CA HIS A 388 -0.77 29.17 7.14
C HIS A 388 -0.16 29.84 5.90
N PRO A 389 1.08 29.52 5.51
CA PRO A 389 1.60 29.89 4.20
C PRO A 389 0.80 29.17 3.12
N GLY A 390 0.34 29.91 2.11
CA GLY A 390 -0.38 29.34 0.97
C GLY A 390 0.48 28.39 0.11
N PRO A 391 -0.16 27.63 -0.78
CA PRO A 391 0.54 26.71 -1.68
C PRO A 391 1.27 27.53 -2.76
N GLY A 392 2.58 27.30 -2.92
CA GLY A 392 3.37 27.91 -3.99
C GLY A 392 4.37 28.97 -3.55
N ALA A 393 5.28 28.60 -2.65
CA ALA A 393 6.64 29.09 -2.74
C ALA A 393 7.54 27.87 -2.58
N ALA A 394 7.97 27.28 -3.70
CA ALA A 394 9.22 26.55 -3.67
C ALA A 394 10.24 27.54 -3.07
N LEU A 395 10.77 27.25 -1.88
CA LEU A 395 11.95 27.94 -1.39
C LEU A 395 13.06 27.58 -2.37
N THR A 396 13.15 28.35 -3.45
CA THR A 396 14.30 28.37 -4.32
C THR A 396 15.41 28.95 -3.45
N VAL A 397 16.21 28.05 -2.87
CA VAL A 397 17.48 28.44 -2.25
C VAL A 397 18.25 29.19 -3.34
N PRO A 398 18.59 30.48 -3.14
CA PRO A 398 19.31 31.23 -4.16
C PRO A 398 20.58 30.46 -4.50
N VAL A 399 20.87 30.26 -5.79
CA VAL A 399 22.08 29.57 -6.26
C VAL A 399 23.36 30.04 -5.53
N PRO A 400 23.55 31.33 -5.16
CA PRO A 400 24.69 31.77 -4.38
C PRO A 400 24.78 31.14 -2.98
N VAL A 401 23.66 30.87 -2.32
CA VAL A 401 23.60 30.22 -0.99
C VAL A 401 23.98 28.75 -1.12
N LEU A 402 23.50 28.08 -2.17
CA LEU A 402 23.82 26.69 -2.48
C LEU A 402 25.32 26.52 -2.77
N VAL A 403 25.89 27.41 -3.59
CA VAL A 403 27.33 27.47 -3.87
C VAL A 403 28.12 27.76 -2.59
N GLY A 404 27.65 28.69 -1.75
CA GLY A 404 28.26 29.00 -0.45
C GLY A 404 28.28 27.79 0.50
N CYS A 405 27.18 27.04 0.58
CA CYS A 405 27.11 25.83 1.40
C CYS A 405 28.05 24.72 0.89
N VAL A 406 28.14 24.52 -0.43
CA VAL A 406 29.03 23.52 -1.03
C VAL A 406 30.49 23.89 -0.81
N LEU A 407 30.87 25.15 -1.01
CA LEU A 407 32.23 25.63 -0.76
C LEU A 407 32.59 25.55 0.72
N GLY A 408 31.67 25.90 1.62
CA GLY A 408 31.84 25.79 3.06
C GLY A 408 32.05 24.35 3.52
N ALA A 409 31.25 23.40 3.01
CA ALA A 409 31.40 21.99 3.31
C ALA A 409 32.75 21.43 2.79
N PHE A 410 33.21 21.86 1.62
CA PHE A 410 34.49 21.44 1.05
C PHE A 410 35.67 22.00 1.86
N ALA A 411 35.62 23.26 2.29
CA ALA A 411 36.65 23.89 3.11
C ALA A 411 36.74 23.25 4.50
N LEU A 412 35.61 22.98 5.15
CA LEU A 412 35.55 22.29 6.44
C LEU A 412 36.05 20.85 6.34
N GLY A 413 35.68 20.14 5.27
CA GLY A 413 36.17 18.78 4.99
C GLY A 413 37.69 18.75 4.76
N ALA A 414 38.23 19.71 4.00
CA ALA A 414 39.67 19.81 3.76
C ALA A 414 40.46 20.14 5.04
N LEU A 415 39.96 21.06 5.87
CA LEU A 415 40.56 21.38 7.17
C LEU A 415 40.52 20.19 8.12
N GLY A 416 39.40 19.46 8.17
CA GLY A 416 39.26 18.24 8.97
C GLY A 416 40.23 17.15 8.55
N ALA A 417 40.34 16.88 7.24
CA ALA A 417 41.28 15.91 6.69
C ALA A 417 42.74 16.30 6.94
N GLY A 418 43.08 17.59 6.82
CA GLY A 418 44.41 18.11 7.14
C GLY A 418 44.78 17.91 8.61
N LEU A 419 43.86 18.22 9.54
CA LEU A 419 44.07 17.98 10.97
C LEU A 419 44.28 16.50 11.29
N VAL A 420 43.48 15.60 10.68
CA VAL A 420 43.66 14.15 10.87
C VAL A 420 45.00 13.65 10.32
N ALA A 421 45.42 14.12 9.14
CA ALA A 421 46.72 13.76 8.57
C ALA A 421 47.89 14.25 9.43
N THR A 422 47.76 15.43 10.04
CA THR A 422 48.80 16.01 10.90
C THR A 422 48.86 15.33 12.27
N CYS A 423 47.72 14.91 12.83
CA CYS A 423 47.66 14.20 14.11
C CYS A 423 48.06 12.72 14.01
N CYS A 424 47.93 12.09 12.83
CA CYS A 424 48.22 10.67 12.65
C CYS A 424 49.65 10.36 12.16
N HIS A 425 50.47 11.36 11.82
CA HIS A 425 51.88 11.14 11.52
C HIS A 425 52.72 11.05 12.80
N ARG A 426 52.92 9.84 13.31
CA ARG A 426 54.01 9.54 14.25
C ARG A 426 55.35 9.53 13.49
N PRO A 427 56.43 10.12 14.02
CA PRO A 427 57.75 10.04 13.41
C PRO A 427 58.27 8.59 13.43
N ALA A 428 58.80 8.14 12.29
CA ALA A 428 59.37 6.82 12.13
C ALA A 428 60.63 6.66 12.99
N VAL A 429 60.67 5.61 13.83
CA VAL A 429 61.85 5.20 14.58
C VAL A 429 62.80 4.44 13.64
N PRO A 430 64.10 4.79 13.55
CA PRO A 430 65.04 4.06 12.70
C PRO A 430 65.33 2.66 13.29
N LYS A 431 65.34 1.64 12.44
CA LYS A 431 65.78 0.27 12.79
C LYS A 431 67.31 0.23 12.89
N ALA A 432 67.82 -0.29 14.01
CA ALA A 432 69.23 -0.62 14.19
C ALA A 432 69.62 -1.87 13.37
N PRO A 433 70.89 -2.00 12.93
CA PRO A 433 71.35 -3.10 12.09
C PRO A 433 71.57 -4.39 12.91
N PRO A 434 71.59 -5.57 12.25
CA PRO A 434 71.64 -6.86 12.92
C PRO A 434 73.07 -7.25 13.33
N GLU A 435 73.20 -7.91 14.49
CA GLU A 435 74.32 -8.81 14.84
C GLU A 435 73.90 -10.27 14.68
#